data_AF-A0A644TM87-F1
#
_entry.id   AF-A0A644TM87-F1
#
_cell.length_a   1.000
_cell.length_b   1.000
_cell.length_c   1.000
_cell.angle_alpha   90.00
_cell.angle_beta   90.00
_cell.angle_gamma   90.00
#
_symmetry.space_group_name_H-M   'P 1'
#
loop_
_entity.id
_entity.type
_entity.pdbx_description
1 polymer ?
#
loop_
_entity_poly.entity_id
_entity_poly.type
_entity_poly.pdbx_seq_one_letter_code
_entity_poly.pdbx_strand_id
1 'polypeptide(L)' 'MGFEDRISQLCKKLTHLGYYQYQIKNMMKEASGTSELAEANYIDRAKIVSVLEQYTQLGHAYMVSYSK' A
#
# COMPACT_ATOMS: atom_id res chain seq x y z
N MET A 1 -6.81 11.27 11.26
CA MET A 1 -5.60 10.82 10.55
C MET A 1 -5.89 10.94 9.07
N GLY A 2 -5.08 11.69 8.32
CA GLY A 2 -5.34 11.92 6.90
C GLY A 2 -5.03 10.69 6.05
N PHE A 3 -5.54 10.63 4.82
CA PHE A 3 -5.19 9.58 3.87
C PHE A 3 -3.67 9.48 3.65
N GLU A 4 -2.98 10.62 3.60
CA GLU A 4 -1.54 10.68 3.39
C GLU A 4 -0.75 10.01 4.54
N ASP A 5 -1.15 10.27 5.79
CA ASP A 5 -0.56 9.61 6.95
C ASP A 5 -0.78 8.09 6.88
N ARG A 6 -2.00 7.67 6.52
CA ARG A 6 -2.35 6.24 6.43
C ARG A 6 -1.57 5.54 5.32
N ILE A 7 -1.49 6.15 4.15
CA ILE A 7 -0.73 5.62 3.01
C ILE A 7 0.76 5.54 3.36
N SER A 8 1.32 6.58 3.98
CA SER A 8 2.72 6.59 4.43
C SER A 8 3.02 5.44 5.41
N GLN A 9 2.12 5.19 6.37
CA GLN A 9 2.24 4.05 7.27
C GLN A 9 2.20 2.71 6.56
N LEU A 10 1.27 2.52 5.60
CA LEU A 10 1.15 1.28 4.85
C LEU A 10 2.38 1.03 3.97
N CYS A 11 2.91 2.06 3.31
CA CYS A 11 4.16 1.98 2.55
C CYS A 11 5.31 1.48 3.43
N LYS A 12 5.47 2.05 4.65
CA LYS A 12 6.51 1.60 5.60
C LYS A 12 6.35 0.14 6.00
N LYS A 13 5.11 -0.32 6.23
CA LYS A 13 4.81 -1.73 6.54
C LYS A 13 5.17 -2.64 5.37
N LEU A 14 4.78 -2.28 4.16
CA LEU A 14 5.11 -3.05 2.96
C LEU A 14 6.62 -3.13 2.73
N THR A 15 7.36 -2.04 2.98
CA THR A 15 8.83 -2.10 2.94
C THR A 15 9.40 -3.07 3.98
N HIS A 16 8.84 -3.13 5.20
CA HIS A 16 9.24 -4.13 6.20
C HIS A 16 8.88 -5.56 5.80
N LEU A 17 7.84 -5.74 4.99
CA LEU A 17 7.45 -7.03 4.40
C LEU A 17 8.30 -7.40 3.17
N GLY A 18 9.28 -6.59 2.79
CA GLY A 18 10.21 -6.87 1.69
C GLY A 18 9.79 -6.30 0.34
N TYR A 19 8.71 -5.50 0.26
CA TYR A 19 8.33 -4.84 -0.98
C TYR A 19 9.25 -3.64 -1.28
N TYR A 20 9.75 -3.60 -2.51
CA TYR A 20 10.52 -2.48 -3.01
C TYR A 20 9.63 -1.28 -3.33
N GLN A 21 10.20 -0.08 -3.26
CA GLN A 21 9.48 1.17 -3.53
C GLN A 21 8.81 1.19 -4.92
N TYR A 22 9.44 0.62 -5.95
CA TYR A 22 8.85 0.57 -7.30
C TYR A 22 7.59 -0.31 -7.34
N GLN A 23 7.56 -1.41 -6.57
CA GLN A 23 6.40 -2.30 -6.48
C GLN A 23 5.24 -1.59 -5.78
N ILE A 24 5.53 -0.90 -4.67
CA ILE A 24 4.53 -0.12 -3.92
C ILE A 24 3.96 0.99 -4.83
N LYS A 25 4.80 1.70 -5.58
CA LYS A 25 4.34 2.71 -6.56
C LYS A 25 3.46 2.10 -7.64
N ASN A 26 3.79 0.92 -8.15
CA ASN A 26 2.95 0.21 -9.12
C ASN A 26 1.59 -0.16 -8.52
N MET A 27 1.54 -0.68 -7.30
CA MET A 27 0.27 -1.00 -6.61
C MET A 27 -0.63 0.24 -6.50
N MET A 28 -0.04 1.39 -6.14
CA MET A 28 -0.78 2.65 -6.04
C MET A 28 -1.30 3.12 -7.41
N LYS A 29 -0.45 2.99 -8.44
CA LYS A 29 -0.80 3.33 -9.83
C LYS A 29 -1.92 2.43 -10.38
N GLU A 30 -1.87 1.14 -10.09
CA GLU A 30 -2.91 0.19 -10.49
C GLU A 30 -4.25 0.49 -9.77
N ALA A 31 -4.20 0.92 -8.51
CA ALA A 31 -5.39 1.22 -7.71
C ALA A 31 -6.11 2.52 -8.13
N SER A 32 -5.35 3.54 -8.54
CA SER A 32 -5.87 4.90 -8.79
C SER A 32 -5.79 5.35 -10.25
N GLY A 33 -5.03 4.63 -11.09
CA GLY A 33 -4.70 5.07 -12.45
C GLY A 33 -3.57 6.10 -12.51
N THR A 34 -3.13 6.66 -11.37
CA THR A 34 -2.06 7.67 -11.30
C THR A 34 -0.99 7.27 -10.29
N SER A 35 0.27 7.64 -10.54
CA SER A 35 1.36 7.39 -9.59
C SER A 35 1.51 8.48 -8.52
N GLU A 36 0.79 9.59 -8.67
CA GLU A 36 0.96 10.78 -7.83
C GLU A 36 -0.20 10.98 -6.86
N LEU A 37 0.09 10.88 -5.56
CA LEU A 37 -0.88 11.13 -4.50
C LEU A 37 -1.42 12.58 -4.48
N ALA A 38 -0.61 13.53 -4.96
CA ALA A 38 -1.00 14.92 -5.06
C ALA A 38 -2.19 15.11 -6.02
N GLU A 39 -2.24 14.31 -7.08
CA GLU A 39 -3.29 14.35 -8.11
C GLU A 39 -4.49 13.45 -7.78
N ALA A 40 -4.34 12.53 -6.81
CA ALA A 40 -5.38 11.60 -6.42
C ALA A 40 -6.52 12.31 -5.68
N ASN A 41 -7.74 12.17 -6.20
CA ASN A 41 -8.95 12.62 -5.50
C ASN A 41 -9.25 11.73 -4.28
N TYR A 42 -10.28 12.10 -3.51
CA TYR A 42 -10.68 11.35 -2.31
C TYR A 42 -10.96 9.86 -2.58
N ILE A 43 -11.65 9.55 -3.68
CA ILE A 43 -12.01 8.17 -4.05
C ILE A 43 -10.75 7.37 -4.37
N ASP A 44 -9.81 7.95 -5.10
CA ASP A 44 -8.58 7.30 -5.49
C ASP A 44 -7.65 7.07 -4.28
N ARG A 45 -7.57 8.04 -3.36
CA ARG A 45 -6.87 7.87 -2.08
C ARG A 45 -7.47 6.71 -1.26
N ALA A 46 -8.80 6.58 -1.25
CA ALA A 46 -9.46 5.46 -0.57
C ALA A 46 -9.16 4.11 -1.23
N LYS A 47 -9.15 4.04 -2.56
CA LYS A 47 -8.74 2.83 -3.30
C LYS A 47 -7.29 2.44 -3.01
N ILE A 48 -6.39 3.42 -3.01
CA ILE A 48 -4.97 3.21 -2.68
C ILE A 48 -4.85 2.62 -1.27
N VAL A 49 -5.52 3.18 -0.27
CA VAL A 49 -5.50 2.64 1.10
C VAL A 49 -5.99 1.20 1.12
N SER A 50 -7.13 0.91 0.49
CA SER A 50 -7.69 -0.44 0.44
C SER A 50 -6.73 -1.46 -0.17
N VAL A 51 -6.08 -1.12 -1.30
CA VAL A 51 -5.12 -2.01 -1.96
C VAL A 51 -3.89 -2.24 -1.10
N LEU A 52 -3.28 -1.19 -0.55
CA LEU A 52 -2.09 -1.32 0.29
C LEU A 52 -2.38 -2.11 1.58
N GLU A 53 -3.58 -1.99 2.14
CA GLU A 53 -4.04 -2.79 3.28
C GLU A 53 -4.13 -4.27 2.93
N GLN A 54 -4.71 -4.62 1.78
CA GLN A 54 -4.80 -6.01 1.32
C GLN A 54 -3.42 -6.64 1.16
N TYR A 55 -2.47 -5.95 0.50
CA TYR A 55 -1.09 -6.45 0.38
C TYR A 55 -0.40 -6.59 1.74
N THR A 56 -0.64 -5.66 2.66
CA THR A 56 -0.08 -5.75 4.02
C THR A 56 -0.61 -6.98 4.76
N GLN A 57 -1.92 -7.26 4.65
CA GLN A 57 -2.55 -8.44 5.23
C GLN A 57 -2.01 -9.74 4.62
N LEU A 58 -1.87 -9.80 3.29
CA LEU A 58 -1.30 -10.95 2.59
C LEU A 58 0.15 -11.21 3.02
N GLY A 59 0.99 -10.17 3.07
CA GLY A 59 2.38 -10.29 3.50
C GLY A 59 2.50 -10.80 4.95
N HIS A 60 1.67 -10.29 5.86
CA HIS A 60 1.61 -10.78 7.23
C HIS A 60 1.14 -12.24 7.31
N ALA A 61 0.10 -12.61 6.58
CA ALA A 61 -0.40 -13.98 6.55
C ALA A 61 0.68 -14.95 6.02
N TYR A 62 1.44 -14.53 5.00
CA TYR A 62 2.56 -15.30 4.47
C TYR A 62 3.67 -15.47 5.51
N MET A 63 4.10 -14.40 6.17
CA MET A 63 5.08 -14.50 7.26
C MET A 63 4.63 -15.48 8.33
N VAL A 64 3.41 -15.34 8.86
CA VAL A 64 2.90 -16.25 9.91
C VAL A 64 2.85 -17.71 9.44
N SER A 65 2.49 -17.95 8.18
CA SER A 65 2.36 -19.31 7.64
C SER A 65 3.70 -20.00 7.39
N TYR A 66 4.77 -19.25 7.11
CA TYR A 66 6.08 -19.79 6.72
C TYR A 66 7.21 -19.54 7.75
N SER A 67 6.91 -18.98 8.92
CA SER A 67 7.87 -18.79 10.03
C SER A 67 8.09 -20.05 10.89
N LYS A 68 7.86 -21.26 10.35
CA LYS A 68 8.00 -22.53 11.09
C LYS A 68 9.39 -23.14 10.92
#